data_AF-A0A2N8SN93-F1
#
_entry.id   AF-A0A2N8SN93-F1
#
_cell.length_a   1.000
_cell.length_b   1.000
_cell.length_c   1.000
_cell.angle_alpha   90.00
_cell.angle_beta   90.00
_cell.angle_gamma   90.00
#
_symmetry.space_group_name_H-M   'P 1'
#
loop_
_entity.id
_entity.type
_entity.pdbx_description
1 polymer ?
#
loop_
_entity_poly.entity_id
_entity_poly.type
_entity_poly.pdbx_seq_one_letter_code
_entity_poly.pdbx_strand_id
1 'polypeptide(L)' 'MTEAKTNRRRKGSPGYAYGREPHKPEPFPRELAVLIVKKACRMAEKFEDECIDTMQRDARRALQRGTDPAAIVQQLGL' A
#
# COMPACT_ATOMS: atom_id res chain seq x y z
N MET A 1 -25.75 -34.36 10.88
CA MET A 1 -24.49 -35.11 10.64
C MET A 1 -24.55 -35.58 9.19
N THR A 2 -23.70 -35.20 8.24
CA THR A 2 -22.60 -34.24 8.19
C THR A 2 -22.37 -33.98 6.70
N GLU A 3 -22.08 -32.73 6.34
CA GLU A 3 -21.88 -32.26 4.98
C GLU A 3 -20.69 -32.93 4.29
N ALA A 4 -20.81 -33.15 2.97
CA ALA A 4 -19.63 -33.24 2.10
C ALA A 4 -19.96 -32.59 0.75
N LYS A 5 -20.04 -31.26 0.74
CA LYS A 5 -19.91 -30.47 -0.49
C LYS A 5 -18.50 -30.70 -1.04
N THR A 6 -18.41 -31.57 -2.03
CA THR A 6 -17.16 -31.85 -2.74
C THR A 6 -16.69 -30.58 -3.46
N ASN A 7 -15.62 -30.05 -2.88
CA ASN A 7 -14.86 -28.89 -3.28
C ASN A 7 -14.53 -28.94 -4.79
N ARG A 8 -15.17 -28.05 -5.55
CA ARG A 8 -14.96 -27.85 -6.99
C ARG A 8 -13.59 -27.20 -7.21
N ARG A 9 -12.52 -27.99 -7.13
CA ARG A 9 -11.19 -27.56 -7.59
C ARG A 9 -11.29 -27.27 -9.08
N ARG A 10 -11.30 -25.99 -9.46
CA ARG A 10 -11.07 -25.55 -10.85
C ARG A 10 -9.68 -26.02 -11.26
N LYS A 11 -9.59 -27.19 -11.88
CA LYS A 11 -8.39 -27.65 -12.58
C LYS A 11 -8.36 -26.85 -13.89
N GLY A 12 -7.56 -25.79 -13.93
CA GLY A 12 -7.32 -25.06 -15.18
C GLY A 12 -6.79 -26.02 -16.24
N SER A 13 -7.38 -25.97 -17.43
CA SER A 13 -7.00 -26.79 -18.58
C SER A 13 -5.52 -26.59 -18.90
N PRO A 14 -4.75 -27.67 -19.17
CA PRO A 14 -3.38 -27.52 -19.65
C PRO A 14 -3.45 -27.03 -21.10
N GLY A 15 -3.24 -25.74 -21.31
CA GLY A 15 -3.01 -25.20 -22.64
C GLY A 15 -1.75 -25.85 -23.21
N TYR A 16 -1.91 -26.60 -24.30
CA TYR A 16 -0.82 -27.21 -25.05
C TYR A 16 -0.01 -26.11 -25.76
N ALA A 17 0.85 -25.42 -25.02
CA ALA A 17 1.93 -24.64 -25.61
C ALA A 17 3.06 -25.63 -25.94
N TYR A 18 3.22 -25.97 -27.22
CA TYR A 18 4.33 -26.78 -27.71
C TYR A 18 5.68 -26.19 -27.22
N GLY A 19 6.43 -26.96 -26.42
CA GLY A 19 7.88 -26.82 -26.27
C GLY A 19 8.44 -25.71 -25.37
N ARG A 20 7.63 -24.87 -24.70
CA ARG A 20 8.19 -23.92 -23.72
C ARG A 20 8.24 -24.56 -22.34
N GLU A 21 9.44 -24.88 -21.87
CA GLU A 21 9.63 -25.32 -20.49
C GLU A 21 8.95 -24.32 -19.53
N PRO A 22 8.17 -24.77 -18.54
CA PRO A 22 7.55 -23.87 -17.58
C PRO A 22 8.65 -23.07 -16.89
N HIS A 23 8.71 -21.77 -17.18
CA HIS A 23 9.65 -20.85 -16.56
C HIS A 23 9.42 -20.87 -15.05
N LYS A 24 10.34 -21.49 -14.31
CA LYS A 24 10.34 -21.44 -12.85
C LYS A 24 10.75 -20.01 -12.47
N PRO A 25 9.89 -19.22 -11.81
CA PRO A 25 10.28 -17.90 -11.37
C PRO A 25 11.46 -18.03 -10.41
N GLU A 26 12.53 -17.28 -10.67
CA GLU A 26 13.65 -17.20 -9.73
C GLU A 26 13.16 -16.56 -8.42
N PRO A 27 13.63 -17.05 -7.26
CA PRO A 27 13.25 -16.49 -5.98
C PRO A 27 13.77 -15.06 -5.86
N PHE A 28 12.94 -14.16 -5.32
CA PHE A 28 13.34 -12.77 -5.09
C PHE A 28 14.51 -12.71 -4.09
N PRO A 29 15.61 -12.00 -4.40
CA PRO A 29 16.76 -11.92 -3.50
C PRO A 29 16.37 -11.33 -2.14
N ARG A 30 16.56 -12.10 -1.06
CA ARG A 30 16.16 -11.71 0.30
C ARG A 30 16.81 -10.40 0.74
N GLU A 31 18.09 -10.21 0.42
CA GLU A 31 18.82 -8.99 0.77
C GLU A 31 18.23 -7.76 0.10
N LEU A 32 17.86 -7.87 -1.18
CA LEU A 32 17.19 -6.79 -1.90
C LEU A 32 15.86 -6.41 -1.26
N ALA A 33 15.08 -7.40 -0.80
CA ALA A 33 13.81 -7.13 -0.12
C ALA A 33 14.02 -6.32 1.16
N VAL A 34 15.03 -6.68 1.95
CA VAL A 34 15.39 -5.95 3.17
C VAL A 34 15.82 -4.51 2.85
N LEU A 35 16.60 -4.29 1.78
CA LEU A 35 17.02 -2.95 1.38
C LEU A 35 15.85 -2.09 0.90
N ILE A 36 14.91 -2.66 0.15
CA ILE A 36 13.69 -1.96 -0.30
C ILE A 36 12.88 -1.51 0.91
N VAL A 37 12.62 -2.40 1.88
CA VAL A 37 11.87 -2.05 3.09
C VAL A 37 12.57 -0.93 3.86
N LYS A 38 13.88 -1.03 4.08
CA LYS A 38 14.66 0.03 4.75
C LYS A 38 14.58 1.38 4.03
N LYS A 39 14.57 1.38 2.70
CA LYS A 39 14.41 2.61 1.91
C LYS A 39 13.00 3.16 2.04
N ALA A 40 11.98 2.31 1.95
CA ALA A 40 10.59 2.69 2.09
C ALA A 40 10.31 3.32 3.46
N CYS A 41 10.81 2.74 4.56
CA CYS A 41 10.69 3.31 5.90
C CYS A 41 11.28 4.73 5.97
N ARG A 42 12.51 4.93 5.49
CA ARG A 42 13.14 6.27 5.48
C ARG A 42 12.39 7.28 4.61
N MET A 43 11.79 6.82 3.52
CA MET A 43 10.97 7.68 2.66
C MET A 43 9.66 8.05 3.36
N ALA A 44 9.02 7.09 4.03
CA ALA A 44 7.81 7.33 4.80
C ALA A 44 8.05 8.31 5.95
N GLU A 45 9.10 8.08 6.76
CA GLU A 45 9.50 8.97 7.86
C GLU A 45 9.67 10.42 7.36
N LYS A 46 10.46 10.62 6.30
CA LYS A 46 10.67 11.95 5.74
C LYS A 46 9.37 12.57 5.20
N PHE A 47 8.54 11.77 4.53
CA PHE A 47 7.28 12.25 3.97
C PHE A 47 6.29 12.64 5.06
N GLU A 48 6.20 11.86 6.13
CA GLU A 48 5.35 12.14 7.30
C GLU A 48 5.75 13.45 7.96
N ASP A 49 7.05 13.68 8.18
CA ASP A 49 7.57 14.94 8.73
C ASP A 49 7.15 16.14 7.85
N GLU A 50 7.36 16.06 6.53
CA GLU A 50 6.99 17.12 5.58
C GLU A 50 5.48 17.37 5.52
N CYS A 51 4.67 16.32 5.61
CA CYS A 51 3.21 16.41 5.62
C CYS A 51 2.70 17.10 6.89
N ILE A 52 3.18 16.70 8.06
CA ILE A 52 2.79 17.31 9.35
C ILE A 52 3.07 18.80 9.31
N ASP A 53 4.29 19.17 8.93
CA ASP A 53 4.74 20.54 8.79
C ASP A 53 3.83 21.36 7.85
N THR A 54 3.49 20.78 6.71
CA THR A 54 2.65 21.43 5.69
C THR A 54 1.23 21.63 6.21
N MET A 55 0.62 20.60 6.79
CA MET A 55 -0.72 20.66 7.37
C MET A 55 -0.81 21.70 8.50
N GLN A 56 0.20 21.76 9.39
CA GLN A 56 0.25 22.76 10.45
C GLN A 56 0.37 24.19 9.89
N ARG A 57 1.24 24.40 8.90
CA ARG A 57 1.41 25.71 8.26
C ARG A 57 0.13 26.17 7.58
N ASP A 58 -0.56 25.28 6.88
CA ASP A 58 -1.79 25.61 6.16
C ASP A 58 -2.96 25.85 7.12
N ALA A 59 -3.11 25.03 8.17
CA ALA A 59 -4.08 25.28 9.23
C ALA A 59 -3.85 26.63 9.90
N ARG A 60 -2.60 26.97 10.24
CA ARG A 60 -2.25 28.28 10.81
C ARG A 60 -2.61 29.43 9.88
N ARG A 61 -2.35 29.30 8.57
CA ARG A 61 -2.72 30.31 7.57
C ARG A 61 -4.23 30.46 7.44
N ALA A 62 -4.99 29.36 7.50
CA ALA A 62 -6.45 29.39 7.46
C ALA A 62 -7.02 30.13 8.69
N LEU A 63 -6.50 29.83 9.88
CA LEU A 63 -6.86 30.55 11.11
C LEU A 63 -6.59 32.05 11.01
N GLN A 64 -5.43 32.44 10.46
CA GLN A 64 -5.09 33.85 10.22
C GLN A 64 -6.05 34.54 9.24
N ARG A 65 -6.66 33.80 8.32
CA ARG A 65 -7.68 34.30 7.38
C ARG A 65 -9.08 34.34 7.99
N GLY A 66 -9.24 33.92 9.24
CA GLY A 66 -10.52 33.88 9.94
C GLY A 66 -11.36 32.64 9.61
N THR A 67 -10.77 31.59 9.04
CA THR A 67 -11.47 30.32 8.82
C THR A 67 -11.83 29.69 10.17
N ASP A 68 -13.08 29.24 10.30
CA ASP A 68 -13.58 28.54 11.48
C ASP A 68 -12.76 27.26 11.75
N PRO A 69 -12.22 27.05 12.96
CA PRO A 69 -11.49 25.83 13.32
C PRO A 69 -12.26 24.54 13.01
N ALA A 70 -13.59 24.51 13.19
CA ALA A 70 -14.37 23.30 12.91
C ALA A 70 -14.36 22.94 11.41
N ALA A 71 -14.35 23.94 10.53
CA ALA A 71 -14.21 23.71 9.09
C ALA A 71 -12.81 23.17 8.73
N ILE A 72 -11.75 23.63 9.40
CA ILE A 72 -10.38 23.13 9.19
C ILE A 72 -10.28 21.65 9.61
N VAL A 73 -10.87 21.27 10.75
CA VAL A 73 -10.92 19.88 11.22
C VAL A 73 -11.60 18.98 10.18
N GLN A 74 -12.78 19.39 9.69
CA GLN A 74 -13.49 18.64 8.64
C GLN A 74 -12.68 18.53 7.33
N GLN A 75 -12.02 19.61 6.91
CA GLN A 75 -11.19 19.61 5.70
C GLN A 75 -9.97 18.69 5.82
N LEU A 76 -9.37 18.60 7.00
CA LEU A 76 -8.25 17.71 7.29
C LEU A 76 -8.69 16.27 7.60
N GLY A 77 -9.99 16.02 7.75
CA GLY A 77 -10.54 14.71 8.10
C GLY A 77 -10.18 14.25 9.52
N LEU A 78 -10.03 15.20 10.45
CA LEU A 78 -9.68 14.97 11.85
C LEU A 78 -10.90 14.81 12.77
#